data_AF-T1F868-F1
#
_entry.id   AF-T1F868-F1
#
_cell.length_a   1.000
_cell.length_b   1.000
_cell.length_c   1.000
_cell.angle_alpha   90.00
_cell.angle_beta   90.00
_cell.angle_gamma   90.00
#
_symmetry.space_group_name_H-M   'P 1'
#
loop_
_entity.id
_entity.type
_entity.pdbx_description
1 polymer ?
#
loop_
_entity_poly.entity_id
_entity_poly.type
_entity_poly.pdbx_seq_one_letter_code
_entity_poly.pdbx_strand_id
1 'polypeptide(L)'
;MSVCSWVSDELYTVLGFSDQLISEFLISLAEKSTSPNDFIDKIKNAEVVEVNEVVTKFANELWSKVPHKTVQIKPAREKEARAIKLQQKNKSYQLIPYDEDLGEINVPVKKSENEIKKSEKRKHLREKAFDDVDDDHFQEQDKTLKKMKYSDNSSDESVKDMKERDEFTERLKNRDKEKTRQVISKSEKKAKEEAEKRLKLETENRKVIIPDLRKISRREYLKKRHADKIEDLEMEIRDEEYFFGGIEMTKKEKLEVDYKKNILKLVKDHKKASEVEKVGRYYMPDGTEDIKGKYVEDPNEKGLNFEHKRWEEEHLNAALISFGAKDAKDKYKKNYDYILDDEIEFVKALQIPGTENCDKKKLSAVDIKRMTIKECKKKIQRTNLGNVVLMLKSLGIHDLLHFEFMDPPPHESLILALEQLYALGALNRHGELTKTGRKMAEFPVDPMVSKMILASEKFKCTEEILTITAMLSVSSSIFYRPKDKRIHADTARQSFYCKPQAVGDHLTLLNIYNRWEETGFSTQWCFENFVQHRSLKRARDVRDQLMGLIERVEIEPTSSEDNIAIRKAITAGFFYNTARLDKSEFMRQVIAIENAWLLEIAPHYYKEKNLVDGLQKKMPKQMGKSKDELRKGCH
;
A
#
# COMPACT_ATOMS: atom_id res chain seq x y z
N MET A 1 -20.55 -9.65 -52.31
CA MET A 1 -21.05 -11.01 -51.98
C MET A 1 -20.39 -11.44 -50.69
N SER A 2 -21.07 -12.18 -49.82
CA SER A 2 -20.43 -12.74 -48.62
C SER A 2 -19.59 -13.95 -49.02
N VAL A 3 -18.60 -14.33 -48.21
CA VAL A 3 -17.78 -15.52 -48.51
C VAL A 3 -18.68 -16.77 -48.59
N CYS A 4 -19.67 -16.89 -47.70
CA CYS A 4 -20.64 -17.99 -47.73
C CYS A 4 -21.48 -18.00 -49.02
N SER A 5 -21.97 -16.85 -49.52
CA SER A 5 -22.76 -16.81 -50.75
C SER A 5 -21.91 -17.17 -51.99
N TRP A 6 -20.65 -16.73 -52.03
CA TRP A 6 -19.75 -17.12 -53.11
C TRP A 6 -19.41 -18.62 -53.05
N VAL A 7 -19.20 -19.17 -51.85
CA VAL A 7 -18.97 -20.62 -51.67
C VAL A 7 -20.20 -21.45 -52.06
N SER A 8 -21.43 -21.01 -51.77
CA SER A 8 -22.64 -21.74 -52.19
C SER A 8 -22.82 -21.74 -53.71
N ASP A 9 -22.45 -20.66 -54.39
CA ASP A 9 -22.56 -20.55 -55.85
C ASP A 9 -21.51 -21.42 -56.55
N GLU A 10 -20.25 -21.40 -56.09
CA GLU A 10 -19.18 -22.23 -56.65
C GLU A 10 -19.32 -23.73 -56.29
N LEU A 11 -19.89 -24.08 -55.13
CA LEU A 11 -20.21 -25.49 -54.86
C LEU A 11 -21.28 -26.01 -55.81
N TYR A 12 -22.25 -25.18 -56.19
CA TYR A 12 -23.25 -25.54 -57.19
C TYR A 12 -22.63 -25.74 -58.59
N THR A 13 -21.65 -24.93 -59.00
CA THR A 13 -20.95 -25.11 -60.29
C THR A 13 -20.02 -26.34 -60.30
N VAL A 14 -19.40 -26.68 -59.16
CA VAL A 14 -18.41 -27.76 -59.07
C VAL A 14 -19.02 -29.13 -58.78
N LEU A 15 -20.09 -29.20 -57.98
CA LEU A 15 -20.72 -30.47 -57.56
C LEU A 15 -22.18 -30.64 -58.02
N GLY A 16 -22.80 -29.62 -58.62
CA GLY A 16 -24.20 -29.65 -59.05
C GLY A 16 -25.22 -29.49 -57.92
N PHE A 17 -24.77 -29.33 -56.68
CA PHE A 17 -25.60 -29.04 -55.52
C PHE A 17 -24.83 -28.17 -54.51
N SER A 18 -25.55 -27.39 -53.72
CA SER A 18 -24.97 -26.66 -52.59
C SER A 18 -25.90 -26.74 -51.37
N ASP A 19 -25.29 -27.01 -50.22
CA ASP A 19 -25.95 -27.00 -48.91
C ASP A 19 -25.20 -26.00 -48.02
N GLN A 20 -25.96 -25.22 -47.25
CA GLN A 20 -25.41 -24.23 -46.32
C GLN A 20 -24.44 -24.89 -45.33
N LEU A 21 -24.76 -26.08 -44.83
CA LEU A 21 -23.91 -26.80 -43.86
C LEU A 21 -22.54 -27.17 -44.45
N ILE A 22 -22.49 -27.55 -45.73
CA ILE A 22 -21.24 -27.87 -46.43
C ILE A 22 -20.42 -26.60 -46.67
N SER A 23 -21.07 -25.48 -47.00
CA SER A 23 -20.41 -24.18 -47.18
C SER A 23 -19.73 -23.68 -45.89
N GLU A 24 -20.44 -23.75 -44.76
CA GLU A 24 -19.91 -23.35 -43.45
C GLU A 24 -18.79 -24.30 -42.98
N PHE A 25 -18.94 -25.61 -43.23
CA PHE A 25 -17.92 -26.60 -42.92
C PHE A 25 -16.59 -26.33 -43.64
N LEU A 26 -16.63 -26.12 -44.96
CA LEU A 26 -15.44 -25.84 -45.78
C LEU A 26 -14.76 -24.52 -45.41
N ILE A 27 -15.53 -23.46 -45.13
CA ILE A 27 -14.98 -22.19 -44.61
C ILE A 27 -14.27 -22.43 -43.27
N SER A 28 -14.87 -23.19 -42.35
CA SER A 28 -14.27 -23.50 -41.05
C SER A 28 -13.00 -24.37 -41.15
N LEU A 29 -12.87 -25.21 -42.18
CA LEU A 29 -11.66 -25.97 -42.47
C LEU A 29 -10.57 -25.08 -43.07
N ALA A 30 -10.93 -24.13 -43.94
CA ALA A 30 -10.01 -23.16 -44.50
C ALA A 30 -9.37 -22.31 -43.38
N GLU A 31 -10.17 -21.72 -42.47
CA GLU A 31 -9.67 -20.94 -41.32
C GLU A 31 -8.70 -21.70 -40.40
N LYS A 32 -8.87 -23.03 -40.30
CA LYS A 32 -8.03 -23.93 -39.48
C LYS A 32 -6.83 -24.51 -40.24
N SER A 33 -6.70 -24.20 -41.52
CA SER A 33 -5.58 -24.66 -42.34
C SER A 33 -4.40 -23.71 -42.25
N THR A 34 -3.18 -24.24 -42.26
CA THR A 34 -1.96 -23.41 -42.14
C THR A 34 -1.33 -23.10 -43.50
N SER A 35 -1.66 -23.89 -44.52
CA SER A 35 -1.23 -23.73 -45.90
C SER A 35 -2.31 -24.24 -46.85
N PRO A 36 -2.31 -23.84 -48.13
CA PRO A 36 -3.28 -24.33 -49.10
C PRO A 36 -3.22 -25.85 -49.29
N ASN A 37 -2.02 -26.44 -49.20
CA ASN A 37 -1.83 -27.89 -49.33
C ASN A 37 -2.40 -28.64 -48.10
N ASP A 38 -2.20 -28.11 -46.88
CA ASP A 38 -2.82 -28.64 -45.65
C ASP A 38 -4.36 -28.56 -45.69
N PHE A 39 -4.92 -27.56 -46.37
CA PHE A 39 -6.37 -27.49 -46.62
C PHE A 39 -6.84 -28.58 -47.59
N ILE A 40 -6.15 -28.75 -48.72
CA ILE A 40 -6.48 -29.78 -49.73
C ILE A 40 -6.39 -31.19 -49.14
N ASP A 41 -5.36 -31.48 -48.34
CA ASP A 41 -5.22 -32.80 -47.70
C ASP A 41 -6.28 -33.04 -46.62
N LYS A 42 -6.76 -31.99 -45.93
CA LYS A 42 -7.93 -32.09 -45.03
C LYS A 42 -9.24 -32.36 -45.76
N ILE A 43 -9.42 -31.84 -46.98
CA ILE A 43 -10.57 -32.17 -47.84
C ILE A 43 -10.51 -33.65 -48.26
N LYS A 44 -9.35 -34.15 -48.71
CA LYS A 44 -9.16 -35.58 -49.05
C LYS A 44 -9.50 -36.49 -47.86
N ASN A 45 -8.96 -36.19 -46.69
CA ASN A 45 -9.15 -37.00 -45.47
C ASN A 45 -10.59 -36.96 -44.92
N ALA A 46 -11.45 -36.05 -45.41
CA ALA A 46 -12.85 -35.99 -45.01
C ALA A 46 -13.73 -36.93 -45.84
N GLU A 47 -13.25 -37.44 -46.99
CA GLU A 47 -13.97 -38.32 -47.94
C GLU A 47 -15.30 -37.78 -48.50
N VAL A 48 -15.69 -36.53 -48.18
CA VAL A 48 -16.95 -35.90 -48.64
C VAL A 48 -16.91 -35.47 -50.12
N VAL A 49 -15.73 -35.21 -50.69
CA VAL A 49 -15.56 -34.66 -52.05
C VAL A 49 -14.35 -35.27 -52.75
N GLU A 50 -14.55 -35.79 -53.97
CA GLU A 50 -13.46 -36.27 -54.83
C GLU A 50 -12.60 -35.10 -55.34
N VAL A 51 -11.28 -35.16 -55.10
CA VAL A 51 -10.37 -34.04 -55.37
C VAL A 51 -9.91 -34.01 -56.83
N ASN A 52 -10.70 -33.34 -57.66
CA ASN A 52 -10.39 -33.01 -59.04
C ASN A 52 -9.62 -31.67 -59.17
N GLU A 53 -8.99 -31.41 -60.33
CA GLU A 53 -8.24 -30.15 -60.57
C GLU A 53 -9.09 -28.87 -60.45
N VAL A 54 -10.41 -28.98 -60.61
CA VAL A 54 -11.36 -27.89 -60.37
C VAL A 54 -11.49 -27.61 -58.87
N VAL A 55 -11.57 -28.67 -58.05
CA VAL A 55 -11.66 -28.57 -56.58
C VAL A 55 -10.37 -27.99 -55.97
N THR A 56 -9.19 -28.30 -56.52
CA THR A 56 -7.94 -27.71 -56.03
C THR A 56 -7.79 -26.23 -56.38
N LYS A 57 -8.29 -25.79 -57.55
CA LYS A 57 -8.38 -24.36 -57.89
C LYS A 57 -9.33 -23.62 -56.94
N PHE A 58 -10.53 -24.16 -56.75
CA PHE A 58 -11.52 -23.64 -55.80
C PHE A 58 -10.94 -23.57 -54.37
N ALA A 59 -10.26 -24.62 -53.90
CA ALA A 59 -9.67 -24.66 -52.56
C ALA A 59 -8.58 -23.59 -52.36
N ASN A 60 -7.73 -23.36 -53.37
CA ASN A 60 -6.71 -22.30 -53.33
C ASN A 60 -7.34 -20.90 -53.30
N GLU A 61 -8.38 -20.66 -54.11
CA GLU A 61 -9.08 -19.37 -54.15
C GLU A 61 -9.87 -19.11 -52.85
N LEU A 62 -10.57 -20.12 -52.33
CA LEU A 62 -11.21 -20.06 -51.01
C LEU A 62 -10.20 -19.77 -49.90
N TRP A 63 -9.05 -20.44 -49.89
CA TRP A 63 -7.98 -20.17 -48.94
C TRP A 63 -7.54 -18.69 -49.01
N SER A 64 -7.31 -18.15 -50.21
CA SER A 64 -6.91 -16.74 -50.38
C SER A 64 -7.93 -15.70 -49.89
N LYS A 65 -9.22 -16.05 -49.86
CA LYS A 65 -10.32 -15.16 -49.46
C LYS A 65 -10.63 -15.24 -47.95
N VAL A 66 -10.07 -16.20 -47.23
CA VAL A 66 -10.32 -16.46 -45.81
C VAL A 66 -9.15 -15.95 -44.94
N PRO A 67 -9.40 -15.28 -43.80
CA PRO A 67 -8.34 -14.79 -42.92
C PRO A 67 -7.70 -15.92 -42.10
N HIS A 68 -6.43 -16.22 -42.35
CA HIS A 68 -5.69 -17.28 -41.65
C HIS A 68 -4.99 -16.84 -40.37
N LYS A 69 -4.94 -17.74 -39.39
CA LYS A 69 -4.23 -17.53 -38.13
C LYS A 69 -2.73 -17.83 -38.28
N THR A 70 -1.89 -16.79 -38.26
CA THR A 70 -0.44 -16.94 -38.43
C THR A 70 0.21 -17.73 -37.28
N VAL A 71 1.12 -18.65 -37.62
CA VAL A 71 1.84 -19.47 -36.64
C VAL A 71 2.86 -18.62 -35.89
N GLN A 72 2.72 -18.54 -34.56
CA GLN A 72 3.71 -17.89 -33.71
C GLN A 72 4.98 -18.74 -33.63
N ILE A 73 6.06 -18.28 -34.27
CA ILE A 73 7.37 -18.94 -34.24
C ILE A 73 7.94 -18.83 -32.81
N LYS A 74 8.36 -19.96 -32.23
CA LYS A 74 8.96 -19.98 -30.88
C LYS A 74 10.23 -19.11 -30.85
N PRO A 75 10.41 -18.23 -29.84
CA PRO A 75 11.50 -17.24 -29.81
C PRO A 75 12.91 -17.86 -29.76
N ALA A 76 13.04 -19.11 -29.31
CA ALA A 76 14.31 -19.84 -29.37
C ALA A 76 14.79 -20.08 -30.82
N ARG A 77 13.88 -20.46 -31.72
CA ARG A 77 14.19 -20.74 -33.14
C ARG A 77 14.49 -19.46 -33.91
N GLU A 78 13.89 -18.34 -33.50
CA GLU A 78 14.24 -17.03 -34.04
C GLU A 78 15.65 -16.58 -33.60
N LYS A 79 16.03 -16.82 -32.33
CA LYS A 79 17.39 -16.57 -31.84
C LYS A 79 18.43 -17.43 -32.56
N GLU A 80 18.14 -18.70 -32.79
CA GLU A 80 18.97 -19.63 -33.56
C GLU A 80 19.17 -19.12 -35.01
N ALA A 81 18.07 -18.77 -35.70
CA ALA A 81 18.15 -18.20 -37.06
C ALA A 81 18.93 -16.87 -37.11
N ARG A 82 18.77 -16.00 -36.11
CA ARG A 82 19.56 -14.76 -35.98
C ARG A 82 21.04 -15.06 -35.75
N ALA A 83 21.39 -16.06 -34.94
CA ALA A 83 22.77 -16.48 -34.67
C ALA A 83 23.45 -17.09 -35.91
N ILE A 84 22.76 -17.97 -36.65
CA ILE A 84 23.25 -18.54 -37.92
C ILE A 84 23.47 -17.43 -38.95
N LYS A 85 22.54 -16.48 -39.07
CA LYS A 85 22.65 -15.33 -39.98
C LYS A 85 23.81 -14.39 -39.59
N LEU A 86 24.11 -14.26 -38.28
CA LEU A 86 25.28 -13.54 -37.79
C LEU A 86 26.58 -14.29 -38.12
N GLN A 87 26.64 -15.62 -37.93
CA GLN A 87 27.80 -16.43 -38.34
C GLN A 87 28.04 -16.38 -39.85
N GLN A 88 26.99 -16.39 -40.67
CA GLN A 88 27.12 -16.23 -42.13
C GLN A 88 27.67 -14.84 -42.50
N LYS A 89 27.22 -13.77 -41.81
CA LYS A 89 27.84 -12.44 -41.96
C LYS A 89 29.31 -12.44 -41.54
N ASN A 90 29.64 -13.05 -40.40
CA ASN A 90 31.02 -13.13 -39.92
C ASN A 90 31.93 -13.89 -40.90
N LYS A 91 31.43 -14.97 -41.53
CA LYS A 91 32.11 -15.69 -42.62
C LYS A 91 32.24 -14.88 -43.92
N SER A 92 31.38 -13.87 -44.14
CA SER A 92 31.46 -12.98 -45.31
C SER A 92 32.43 -11.82 -45.16
N TYR A 93 32.95 -11.55 -43.95
CA TYR A 93 34.02 -10.59 -43.74
C TYR A 93 35.37 -11.29 -43.89
N GLN A 94 36.17 -10.86 -44.86
CA GLN A 94 37.59 -11.19 -44.95
C GLN A 94 38.43 -10.03 -44.42
N LEU A 95 39.57 -10.35 -43.79
CA LEU A 95 40.58 -9.37 -43.42
C LEU A 95 41.29 -8.90 -44.69
N ILE A 96 41.34 -7.59 -44.89
CA ILE A 96 42.10 -6.97 -45.99
C ILE A 96 43.59 -7.05 -45.61
N PRO A 97 44.47 -7.62 -46.48
CA PRO A 97 45.91 -7.59 -46.24
C PRO A 97 46.45 -6.17 -46.23
N TYR A 98 47.37 -5.87 -45.32
CA TYR A 98 48.20 -4.68 -45.40
C TYR A 98 49.41 -4.99 -46.29
N ASP A 99 49.38 -4.53 -47.55
CA ASP A 99 50.46 -3.76 -48.20
C ASP A 99 50.23 -3.62 -49.72
N GLU A 100 50.90 -2.63 -50.32
CA GLU A 100 50.89 -2.15 -51.72
C GLU A 100 49.69 -1.31 -52.22
N ASP A 101 50.02 -0.03 -52.44
CA ASP A 101 49.53 0.97 -53.42
C ASP A 101 48.04 1.35 -53.59
N LEU A 102 47.85 2.66 -53.73
CA LEU A 102 46.57 3.32 -53.97
C LEU A 102 46.03 3.02 -55.38
N GLY A 103 45.03 2.14 -55.47
CA GLY A 103 44.20 1.94 -56.66
C GLY A 103 42.71 2.06 -56.33
N GLU A 104 41.97 2.90 -57.06
CA GLU A 104 40.55 3.18 -56.78
C GLU A 104 39.64 1.96 -56.97
N ILE A 105 38.81 1.64 -55.97
CA ILE A 105 37.57 0.87 -56.19
C ILE A 105 36.38 1.62 -55.57
N ASN A 106 35.54 2.14 -56.46
CA ASN A 106 34.36 2.93 -56.16
C ASN A 106 33.19 2.02 -55.72
N VAL A 107 32.61 2.24 -54.53
CA VAL A 107 31.31 1.67 -54.13
C VAL A 107 30.44 2.77 -53.48
N PRO A 108 29.16 2.95 -53.85
CA PRO A 108 28.50 4.25 -53.69
C PRO A 108 27.97 4.51 -52.27
N VAL A 109 28.38 5.62 -51.66
CA VAL A 109 27.81 6.13 -50.42
C VAL A 109 26.51 6.90 -50.71
N LYS A 110 25.37 6.40 -50.21
CA LYS A 110 24.20 7.28 -49.98
C LYS A 110 24.36 7.97 -48.64
N LYS A 111 24.63 9.28 -48.68
CA LYS A 111 24.76 10.15 -47.50
C LYS A 111 23.42 10.28 -46.74
N SER A 112 23.51 10.29 -45.42
CA SER A 112 22.59 11.06 -44.57
C SER A 112 23.44 11.79 -43.54
N GLU A 113 23.45 13.12 -43.61
CA GLU A 113 24.36 13.98 -42.87
C GLU A 113 23.87 14.20 -41.43
N ASN A 114 24.79 14.11 -40.46
CA ASN A 114 25.19 15.23 -39.61
C ASN A 114 26.22 14.79 -38.56
N GLU A 115 27.47 15.25 -38.72
CA GLU A 115 28.54 15.03 -37.75
C GLU A 115 28.44 16.00 -36.57
N ILE A 116 28.56 15.50 -35.34
CA ILE A 116 29.07 16.30 -34.22
C ILE A 116 30.53 15.90 -34.03
N LYS A 117 31.45 16.80 -34.41
CA LYS A 117 32.89 16.58 -34.25
C LYS A 117 33.29 16.71 -32.78
N LYS A 118 33.74 15.60 -32.18
CA LYS A 118 34.67 15.64 -31.05
C LYS A 118 36.07 15.96 -31.58
N SER A 119 36.79 16.83 -30.89
CA SER A 119 38.26 16.90 -30.98
C SER A 119 38.85 16.92 -29.58
N GLU A 120 39.65 15.91 -29.27
CA GLU A 120 40.32 15.75 -27.99
C GLU A 120 41.58 16.64 -27.92
N LYS A 121 42.01 17.02 -26.71
CA LYS A 121 43.43 16.93 -26.32
C LYS A 121 43.66 17.03 -24.80
N ARG A 122 44.10 15.89 -24.26
CA ARG A 122 45.11 15.67 -23.21
C ARG A 122 45.30 16.72 -22.08
N LYS A 123 45.16 16.22 -20.85
CA LYS A 123 45.62 16.87 -19.61
C LYS A 123 47.12 16.67 -19.40
N HIS A 124 47.81 17.67 -18.85
CA HIS A 124 49.01 17.48 -18.03
C HIS A 124 48.80 18.22 -16.70
N LEU A 125 49.13 17.56 -15.58
CA LEU A 125 49.18 18.15 -14.24
C LEU A 125 50.59 18.68 -13.96
N ARG A 126 50.70 19.74 -13.16
CA ARG A 126 51.87 20.02 -12.31
C ARG A 126 51.49 20.87 -11.09
N GLU A 127 52.12 20.58 -9.95
CA GLU A 127 52.04 21.33 -8.68
C GLU A 127 52.74 22.70 -8.79
N LYS A 128 52.47 23.73 -7.95
CA LYS A 128 52.96 23.83 -6.56
C LYS A 128 52.41 25.07 -5.81
N ALA A 129 52.61 25.08 -4.49
CA ALA A 129 52.26 26.09 -3.47
C ALA A 129 52.81 27.52 -3.64
N PHE A 130 52.26 28.51 -2.92
CA PHE A 130 52.89 29.18 -1.75
C PHE A 130 52.05 30.36 -1.15
N ASP A 131 51.85 30.31 0.17
CA ASP A 131 51.85 31.31 1.27
C ASP A 131 51.50 32.82 1.12
N ASP A 132 50.60 33.26 2.02
CA ASP A 132 50.66 34.36 3.02
C ASP A 132 50.77 35.89 2.76
N VAL A 133 50.09 36.61 3.69
CA VAL A 133 50.42 37.90 4.36
C VAL A 133 49.97 39.26 3.77
N ASP A 134 49.01 39.86 4.52
CA ASP A 134 48.90 41.24 5.05
C ASP A 134 48.70 42.53 4.20
N ASP A 135 47.53 43.14 4.48
CA ASP A 135 47.29 44.50 5.01
C ASP A 135 47.12 45.77 4.13
N ASP A 136 46.24 46.64 4.65
CA ASP A 136 46.43 48.09 4.90
C ASP A 136 45.45 49.19 4.38
N HIS A 137 45.02 49.99 5.36
CA HIS A 137 44.65 51.42 5.41
C HIS A 137 43.47 52.12 4.67
N PHE A 138 42.33 52.23 5.39
CA PHE A 138 41.67 53.45 5.95
C PHE A 138 41.71 54.85 5.29
N GLN A 139 40.54 55.53 5.24
CA GLN A 139 40.25 56.99 5.41
C GLN A 139 38.73 57.24 5.26
N GLU A 140 38.05 58.29 5.73
CA GLU A 140 37.92 59.06 6.99
C GLU A 140 36.83 60.15 6.74
N GLN A 141 35.98 60.47 7.73
CA GLN A 141 35.32 61.80 7.96
C GLN A 141 34.32 62.39 6.89
N ASP A 142 33.35 63.29 7.15
CA ASP A 142 32.71 63.82 8.40
C ASP A 142 31.31 64.47 8.16
N LYS A 143 30.46 64.47 9.21
CA LYS A 143 29.43 65.45 9.71
C LYS A 143 28.41 66.25 8.83
N THR A 144 27.31 66.60 9.55
CA THR A 144 26.35 67.77 9.45
C THR A 144 24.96 67.52 8.82
N LEU A 145 23.83 68.12 9.25
CA LEU A 145 23.49 69.05 10.37
C LEU A 145 21.98 68.98 10.81
N LYS A 146 21.71 69.47 12.03
CA LYS A 146 20.46 69.51 12.86
C LYS A 146 19.11 69.95 12.22
N LYS A 147 17.98 69.39 12.74
CA LYS A 147 16.95 70.16 13.52
C LYS A 147 16.13 69.28 14.52
N MET A 148 14.95 69.71 15.03
CA MET A 148 14.64 69.62 16.48
C MET A 148 13.14 69.76 16.92
N LYS A 149 12.62 68.77 17.69
CA LYS A 149 11.38 68.73 18.57
C LYS A 149 9.99 68.87 17.90
N TYR A 150 8.90 68.21 18.33
CA TYR A 150 8.38 67.87 19.68
C TYR A 150 7.82 66.42 19.85
N SER A 151 7.40 66.07 21.07
CA SER A 151 6.99 64.74 21.58
C SER A 151 5.52 64.33 21.35
N ASP A 152 5.22 63.04 21.18
CA ASP A 152 4.62 62.19 22.25
C ASP A 152 4.60 60.65 21.96
N ASN A 153 4.75 59.85 23.03
CA ASN A 153 4.39 58.43 23.25
C ASN A 153 4.60 57.26 22.22
N SER A 154 5.68 56.51 22.43
CA SER A 154 5.72 55.02 22.58
C SER A 154 4.92 54.10 21.62
N SER A 155 5.34 53.92 20.36
CA SER A 155 5.16 52.64 19.61
C SER A 155 5.89 52.57 18.24
N ASP A 156 7.11 53.11 18.13
CA ASP A 156 7.73 53.38 16.83
C ASP A 156 8.89 52.44 16.41
N GLU A 157 9.55 51.75 17.35
CA GLU A 157 10.69 50.86 17.04
C GLU A 157 10.25 49.60 16.28
N SER A 158 9.23 48.87 16.76
CA SER A 158 8.69 47.71 16.05
C SER A 158 8.14 48.03 14.66
N VAL A 159 7.68 49.26 14.43
CA VAL A 159 7.20 49.73 13.11
C VAL A 159 8.37 50.03 12.18
N LYS A 160 9.50 50.53 12.69
CA LYS A 160 10.74 50.69 11.94
C LYS A 160 11.38 49.35 11.63
N ASP A 161 11.51 48.44 12.60
CA ASP A 161 12.03 47.09 12.37
C ASP A 161 11.21 46.33 11.29
N MET A 162 9.88 46.46 11.31
CA MET A 162 9.01 45.89 10.28
C MET A 162 9.24 46.55 8.91
N LYS A 163 9.33 47.88 8.84
CA LYS A 163 9.62 48.59 7.58
C LYS A 163 11.00 48.28 7.03
N GLU A 164 12.04 48.25 7.86
CA GLU A 164 13.41 47.91 7.46
C GLU A 164 13.50 46.45 6.99
N ARG A 165 12.78 45.54 7.66
CA ARG A 165 12.64 44.15 7.21
C ARG A 165 11.92 44.06 5.87
N ASP A 166 10.80 44.76 5.70
CA ASP A 166 10.03 44.74 4.46
C ASP A 166 10.83 45.36 3.30
N GLU A 167 11.47 46.53 3.50
CA GLU A 167 12.39 47.15 2.54
C GLU A 167 13.60 46.29 2.21
N PHE A 168 14.13 45.51 3.17
CA PHE A 168 15.20 44.55 2.91
C PHE A 168 14.70 43.39 2.04
N THR A 169 13.48 42.90 2.25
CA THR A 169 12.88 41.88 1.36
C THR A 169 12.53 42.44 -0.02
N GLU A 170 12.17 43.72 -0.14
CA GLU A 170 11.97 44.39 -1.43
C GLU A 170 13.29 44.56 -2.19
N ARG A 171 14.37 44.96 -1.50
CA ARG A 171 15.72 45.03 -2.07
C ARG A 171 16.21 43.65 -2.54
N LEU A 172 15.97 42.60 -1.78
CA LEU A 172 16.22 41.21 -2.20
C LEU A 172 15.41 40.83 -3.46
N LYS A 173 14.09 41.06 -3.45
CA LYS A 173 13.22 40.82 -4.61
C LYS A 173 13.68 41.59 -5.84
N ASN A 174 14.10 42.84 -5.71
CA ASN A 174 14.51 43.65 -6.86
C ASN A 174 15.87 43.18 -7.40
N ARG A 175 16.84 42.85 -6.54
CA ARG A 175 18.10 42.22 -6.94
C ARG A 175 17.90 40.89 -7.66
N ASP A 176 16.91 40.09 -7.25
CA ASP A 176 16.61 38.80 -7.87
C ASP A 176 15.76 38.95 -9.16
N LYS A 177 14.93 40.00 -9.27
CA LYS A 177 14.27 40.42 -10.53
C LYS A 177 15.27 40.98 -11.55
N GLU A 178 16.32 41.67 -11.12
CA GLU A 178 17.37 42.20 -12.01
C GLU A 178 18.30 41.09 -12.52
N LYS A 179 18.59 40.08 -11.69
CA LYS A 179 19.32 38.87 -12.09
C LYS A 179 18.54 37.97 -13.04
N THR A 180 17.22 38.09 -13.12
CA THR A 180 16.38 37.32 -14.05
C THR A 180 16.02 38.18 -15.27
N ARG A 181 16.61 37.87 -16.44
CA ARG A 181 16.27 38.56 -17.70
C ARG A 181 14.75 38.54 -17.91
N GLN A 182 14.16 39.74 -18.02
CA GLN A 182 12.71 39.92 -18.14
C GLN A 182 12.16 39.21 -19.38
N VAL A 183 11.48 38.08 -19.16
CA VAL A 183 10.64 37.46 -20.19
C VAL A 183 9.28 38.15 -20.14
N ILE A 184 8.88 38.71 -21.29
CA ILE A 184 7.62 39.46 -21.48
C ILE A 184 6.44 38.71 -20.85
N SER A 185 5.68 39.42 -20.01
CA SER A 185 4.59 38.88 -19.19
C SER A 185 3.40 38.42 -20.03
N LYS A 186 3.40 37.15 -20.44
CA LYS A 186 2.19 36.48 -20.94
C LYS A 186 1.21 36.31 -19.77
N SER A 187 0.03 36.91 -19.95
CA SER A 187 -1.15 36.94 -19.06
C SER A 187 -1.20 35.88 -17.94
N GLU A 188 -1.47 36.32 -16.72
CA GLU A 188 -1.50 35.51 -15.49
C GLU A 188 -2.35 34.22 -15.56
N LYS A 189 -3.42 34.21 -16.37
CA LYS A 189 -4.23 33.00 -16.63
C LYS A 189 -3.38 31.86 -17.20
N LYS A 190 -2.46 32.16 -18.12
CA LYS A 190 -1.58 31.18 -18.77
C LYS A 190 -0.47 30.69 -17.85
N ALA A 191 0.02 31.55 -16.95
CA ALA A 191 0.97 31.17 -15.91
C ALA A 191 0.34 30.22 -14.87
N LYS A 192 -0.92 30.47 -14.47
CA LYS A 192 -1.69 29.55 -13.61
C LYS A 192 -1.92 28.20 -14.30
N GLU A 193 -2.29 28.20 -15.58
CA GLU A 193 -2.49 26.97 -16.37
C GLU A 193 -1.17 26.17 -16.56
N GLU A 194 -0.03 26.85 -16.75
CA GLU A 194 1.28 26.19 -16.83
C GLU A 194 1.73 25.63 -15.48
N ALA A 195 1.52 26.37 -14.38
CA ALA A 195 1.79 25.87 -13.03
C ALA A 195 0.91 24.66 -12.68
N GLU A 196 -0.37 24.68 -13.07
CA GLU A 196 -1.27 23.54 -12.89
C GLU A 196 -0.87 22.34 -13.76
N LYS A 197 -0.39 22.57 -14.98
CA LYS A 197 0.20 21.50 -15.82
C LYS A 197 1.47 20.93 -15.20
N ARG A 198 2.39 21.75 -14.68
CA ARG A 198 3.59 21.26 -13.96
C ARG A 198 3.23 20.44 -12.73
N LEU A 199 2.27 20.89 -11.93
CA LEU A 199 1.78 20.15 -10.76
C LEU A 199 1.11 18.83 -11.16
N LYS A 200 0.29 18.82 -12.23
CA LYS A 200 -0.29 17.58 -12.79
C LYS A 200 0.81 16.60 -13.22
N LEU A 201 1.80 17.07 -13.98
CA LEU A 201 2.95 16.28 -14.44
C LEU A 201 3.77 15.72 -13.27
N GLU A 202 3.98 16.51 -12.20
CA GLU A 202 4.62 16.04 -10.97
C GLU A 202 3.78 14.97 -10.25
N THR A 203 2.45 15.13 -10.16
CA THR A 203 1.58 14.09 -9.58
C THR A 203 1.54 12.82 -10.43
N GLU A 204 1.68 12.91 -11.74
CA GLU A 204 1.71 11.78 -12.67
C GLU A 204 3.05 11.06 -12.61
N ASN A 205 4.17 11.79 -12.64
CA ASN A 205 5.51 11.24 -12.37
C ASN A 205 5.54 10.53 -11.01
N ARG A 206 4.97 11.13 -9.97
CA ARG A 206 4.85 10.51 -8.64
C ARG A 206 3.98 9.25 -8.65
N LYS A 207 2.89 9.18 -9.44
CA LYS A 207 2.08 7.97 -9.62
C LYS A 207 2.86 6.84 -10.32
N VAL A 208 3.78 7.17 -11.23
CA VAL A 208 4.64 6.20 -11.93
C VAL A 208 5.80 5.71 -11.04
N ILE A 209 6.45 6.62 -10.31
CA ILE A 209 7.63 6.32 -9.48
C ILE A 209 7.27 5.52 -8.22
N ILE A 210 6.11 5.78 -7.58
CA ILE A 210 5.71 5.08 -6.34
C ILE A 210 5.62 3.54 -6.50
N PRO A 211 5.00 2.98 -7.56
CA PRO A 211 5.03 1.55 -7.84
C PRO A 211 6.43 0.94 -7.87
N ASP A 212 7.42 1.61 -8.47
CA ASP A 212 8.78 1.08 -8.59
C ASP A 212 9.58 1.23 -7.31
N LEU A 213 9.43 2.35 -6.58
CA LEU A 213 9.94 2.47 -5.20
C LEU A 213 9.36 1.39 -4.28
N ARG A 214 8.09 1.00 -4.44
CA ARG A 214 7.51 -0.15 -3.70
C ARG A 214 8.15 -1.48 -4.09
N LYS A 215 8.51 -1.70 -5.37
CA LYS A 215 9.24 -2.90 -5.79
C LYS A 215 10.65 -2.96 -5.18
N ILE A 216 11.37 -1.83 -5.16
CA ILE A 216 12.71 -1.71 -4.58
C ILE A 216 12.65 -1.94 -3.06
N SER A 217 11.80 -1.19 -2.35
CA SER A 217 11.58 -1.36 -0.91
C SER A 217 11.16 -2.78 -0.53
N ARG A 218 10.32 -3.45 -1.34
CA ARG A 218 9.97 -4.86 -1.13
C ARG A 218 11.17 -5.80 -1.32
N ARG A 219 12.05 -5.56 -2.29
CA ARG A 219 13.28 -6.36 -2.48
C ARG A 219 14.22 -6.23 -1.29
N GLU A 220 14.40 -5.01 -0.77
CA GLU A 220 15.20 -4.77 0.44
C GLU A 220 14.59 -5.41 1.69
N TYR A 221 13.27 -5.26 1.88
CA TYR A 221 12.55 -5.90 2.98
C TYR A 221 12.68 -7.43 2.93
N LEU A 222 12.60 -8.05 1.75
CA LEU A 222 12.80 -9.49 1.59
C LEU A 222 14.23 -9.92 1.90
N LYS A 223 15.25 -9.14 1.52
CA LYS A 223 16.65 -9.40 1.90
C LYS A 223 16.85 -9.34 3.41
N LYS A 224 16.31 -8.31 4.09
CA LYS A 224 16.37 -8.18 5.56
C LYS A 224 15.64 -9.33 6.24
N ARG A 225 14.36 -9.54 5.92
CA ARG A 225 13.54 -10.63 6.46
C ARG A 225 14.14 -12.03 6.26
N HIS A 226 14.89 -12.25 5.18
CA HIS A 226 15.61 -13.50 4.96
C HIS A 226 16.82 -13.65 5.90
N ALA A 227 17.56 -12.57 6.18
CA ALA A 227 18.62 -12.56 7.18
C ALA A 227 18.04 -12.76 8.60
N ASP A 228 17.03 -11.95 8.97
CA ASP A 228 16.34 -12.05 10.26
C ASP A 228 15.84 -13.49 10.52
N LYS A 229 15.28 -14.15 9.49
CA LYS A 229 14.80 -15.55 9.61
C LYS A 229 15.89 -16.61 9.72
N ILE A 230 17.10 -16.35 9.24
CA ILE A 230 18.24 -17.24 9.49
C ILE A 230 18.71 -17.06 10.93
N GLU A 231 18.82 -15.82 11.40
CA GLU A 231 19.22 -15.50 12.78
C GLU A 231 18.22 -16.06 13.80
N ASP A 232 16.91 -15.92 13.55
CA ASP A 232 15.85 -16.55 14.34
C ASP A 232 16.06 -18.07 14.47
N LEU A 233 16.32 -18.77 13.35
CA LEU A 233 16.54 -20.23 13.34
C LEU A 233 17.86 -20.64 14.02
N GLU A 234 18.90 -19.83 13.91
CA GLU A 234 20.17 -20.05 14.62
C GLU A 234 20.04 -19.86 16.13
N MET A 235 19.22 -18.91 16.58
CA MET A 235 18.89 -18.73 17.99
C MET A 235 17.99 -19.86 18.49
N GLU A 236 16.96 -20.24 17.74
CA GLU A 236 16.04 -21.32 18.12
C GLU A 236 16.78 -22.66 18.33
N ILE A 237 17.69 -23.04 17.42
CA ILE A 237 18.53 -24.24 17.58
C ILE A 237 19.47 -24.10 18.78
N ARG A 238 20.08 -22.93 18.99
CA ARG A 238 21.02 -22.68 20.10
C ARG A 238 20.32 -22.77 21.46
N ASP A 239 19.12 -22.21 21.56
CA ASP A 239 18.31 -22.24 22.76
C ASP A 239 17.84 -23.68 23.04
N GLU A 240 17.41 -24.43 22.02
CA GLU A 240 17.08 -25.86 22.14
C GLU A 240 18.27 -26.70 22.64
N GLU A 241 19.46 -26.48 22.08
CA GLU A 241 20.69 -27.14 22.53
C GLU A 241 21.09 -26.75 23.96
N TYR A 242 20.89 -25.47 24.34
CA TYR A 242 21.22 -24.97 25.67
C TYR A 242 20.25 -25.46 26.76
N PHE A 243 18.94 -25.42 26.50
CA PHE A 243 17.91 -25.82 27.47
C PHE A 243 17.76 -27.34 27.59
N PHE A 244 17.97 -28.09 26.51
CA PHE A 244 17.65 -29.52 26.46
C PHE A 244 18.83 -30.46 26.18
N GLY A 245 20.04 -29.94 25.93
CA GLY A 245 21.21 -30.76 25.58
C GLY A 245 21.65 -31.81 26.62
N GLY A 246 21.15 -31.72 27.86
CA GLY A 246 21.38 -32.70 28.94
C GLY A 246 20.21 -33.63 29.26
N ILE A 247 19.10 -33.58 28.50
CA ILE A 247 17.87 -34.35 28.75
C ILE A 247 17.66 -35.37 27.62
N GLU A 248 17.17 -36.56 27.94
CA GLU A 248 16.82 -37.58 26.94
C GLU A 248 15.57 -37.15 26.14
N MET A 249 15.79 -36.53 24.99
CA MET A 249 14.74 -36.07 24.09
C MET A 249 13.97 -37.22 23.43
N THR A 250 12.67 -37.03 23.19
CA THR A 250 11.87 -38.03 22.47
C THR A 250 12.30 -38.13 21.00
N LYS A 251 12.02 -39.29 20.37
CA LYS A 251 12.35 -39.54 18.96
C LYS A 251 11.77 -38.48 18.02
N LYS A 252 10.61 -37.90 18.35
CA LYS A 252 9.94 -36.88 17.53
C LYS A 252 10.68 -35.53 17.63
N GLU A 253 10.97 -35.08 18.85
CA GLU A 253 11.69 -33.82 19.07
C GLU A 253 13.09 -33.86 18.45
N LYS A 254 13.79 -35.01 18.54
CA LYS A 254 15.08 -35.20 17.89
C LYS A 254 14.99 -35.02 16.37
N LEU A 255 13.98 -35.59 15.72
CA LEU A 255 13.75 -35.39 14.28
C LEU A 255 13.41 -33.93 13.94
N GLU A 256 12.66 -33.22 14.78
CA GLU A 256 12.35 -31.81 14.59
C GLU A 256 13.62 -30.93 14.71
N VAL A 257 14.49 -31.18 15.69
CA VAL A 257 15.79 -30.50 15.84
C VAL A 257 16.74 -30.79 14.67
N ASP A 258 16.86 -32.06 14.26
CA ASP A 258 17.71 -32.46 13.12
C ASP A 258 17.19 -31.87 11.80
N TYR A 259 15.87 -31.74 11.64
CA TYR A 259 15.25 -31.06 10.50
C TYR A 259 15.57 -29.55 10.47
N LYS A 260 15.48 -28.84 11.61
CA LYS A 260 15.89 -27.42 11.71
C LYS A 260 17.38 -27.24 11.34
N LYS A 261 18.25 -28.11 11.85
CA LYS A 261 19.70 -28.12 11.53
C LYS A 261 19.96 -28.35 10.04
N ASN A 262 19.24 -29.28 9.42
CA ASN A 262 19.35 -29.55 7.99
C ASN A 262 18.88 -28.36 7.14
N ILE A 263 17.78 -27.68 7.50
CA ILE A 263 17.34 -26.44 6.85
C ILE A 263 18.44 -25.37 6.93
N LEU A 264 18.97 -25.12 8.14
CA LEU A 264 20.02 -24.11 8.34
C LEU A 264 21.25 -24.38 7.46
N LYS A 265 21.66 -25.64 7.36
CA LYS A 265 22.77 -26.08 6.50
C LYS A 265 22.48 -25.79 5.02
N LEU A 266 21.32 -26.22 4.51
CA LEU A 266 20.91 -25.97 3.13
C LEU A 266 20.85 -24.48 2.78
N VAL A 267 20.35 -23.64 3.69
CA VAL A 267 20.29 -22.19 3.50
C VAL A 267 21.69 -21.56 3.48
N LYS A 268 22.61 -22.02 4.34
CA LYS A 268 24.02 -21.58 4.33
C LYS A 268 24.73 -21.98 3.04
N ASP A 269 24.52 -23.20 2.56
CA ASP A 269 25.17 -23.68 1.34
C ASP A 269 24.59 -22.99 0.08
N HIS A 270 23.29 -22.71 0.05
CA HIS A 270 22.67 -21.87 -0.98
C HIS A 270 23.21 -20.42 -0.97
N LYS A 271 23.47 -19.83 0.21
CA LYS A 271 24.09 -18.51 0.33
C LYS A 271 25.52 -18.51 -0.24
N LYS A 272 26.35 -19.50 0.11
CA LYS A 272 27.71 -19.66 -0.43
C LYS A 272 27.68 -19.82 -1.96
N ALA A 273 26.80 -20.66 -2.49
CA ALA A 273 26.64 -20.84 -3.94
C ALA A 273 26.28 -19.52 -4.64
N SER A 274 25.37 -18.73 -4.06
CA SER A 274 25.01 -17.40 -4.58
C SER A 274 26.14 -16.36 -4.49
N GLU A 275 27.08 -16.51 -3.55
CA GLU A 275 28.27 -15.67 -3.45
C GLU A 275 29.31 -16.06 -4.51
N VAL A 276 29.57 -17.35 -4.71
CA VAL A 276 30.41 -17.88 -5.81
C VAL A 276 29.87 -17.45 -7.18
N GLU A 277 28.55 -17.51 -7.38
CA GLU A 277 27.90 -17.04 -8.63
C GLU A 277 28.04 -15.53 -8.90
N LYS A 278 28.29 -14.69 -7.88
CA LYS A 278 28.52 -13.26 -8.08
C LYS A 278 29.94 -12.96 -8.54
N VAL A 279 30.92 -13.71 -8.03
CA VAL A 279 32.34 -13.55 -8.41
C VAL A 279 32.54 -13.82 -9.90
N GLY A 280 31.75 -14.71 -10.51
CA GLY A 280 31.83 -15.03 -11.94
C GLY A 280 31.05 -14.13 -12.92
N ARG A 281 30.49 -12.98 -12.51
CA ARG A 281 29.66 -12.12 -13.38
C ARG A 281 30.25 -10.73 -13.56
N TYR A 282 30.77 -10.45 -14.76
CA TYR A 282 31.20 -9.11 -15.16
C TYR A 282 30.01 -8.12 -15.15
N TYR A 283 30.11 -7.07 -14.34
CA TYR A 283 29.12 -5.98 -14.29
C TYR A 283 29.58 -4.82 -15.17
N MET A 284 28.81 -4.47 -16.19
CA MET A 284 29.08 -3.29 -17.01
C MET A 284 28.77 -2.03 -16.20
N PRO A 285 29.73 -1.11 -15.98
CA PRO A 285 29.49 0.06 -15.14
C PRO A 285 28.38 0.95 -15.70
N ASP A 286 27.37 1.24 -14.89
CA ASP A 286 26.35 2.23 -15.22
C ASP A 286 26.98 3.63 -15.15
N GLY A 287 27.03 4.34 -16.29
CA GLY A 287 27.83 5.56 -16.48
C GLY A 287 27.35 6.83 -15.77
N THR A 288 26.78 6.70 -14.56
CA THR A 288 26.26 7.81 -13.74
C THR A 288 27.12 8.10 -12.50
N GLU A 289 28.16 7.32 -12.22
CA GLU A 289 29.06 7.53 -11.07
C GLU A 289 30.52 7.71 -11.52
N ASP A 290 31.18 8.76 -11.02
CA ASP A 290 32.63 8.96 -11.20
C ASP A 290 33.40 7.93 -10.37
N ILE A 291 33.93 6.89 -11.03
CA ILE A 291 34.67 5.80 -10.40
C ILE A 291 36.00 6.30 -9.81
N LYS A 292 35.99 6.67 -8.52
CA LYS A 292 37.20 6.82 -7.69
C LYS A 292 37.58 5.50 -7.01
N GLY A 293 37.74 4.45 -7.81
CA GLY A 293 38.28 3.16 -7.37
C GLY A 293 39.76 3.04 -7.72
N LYS A 294 40.62 2.73 -6.73
CA LYS A 294 41.94 2.18 -7.03
C LYS A 294 41.75 0.80 -7.67
N TYR A 295 42.51 0.51 -8.71
CA TYR A 295 42.62 -0.84 -9.26
C TYR A 295 43.16 -1.79 -8.18
N VAL A 296 42.54 -2.94 -8.03
CA VAL A 296 42.98 -4.04 -7.15
C VAL A 296 42.96 -5.30 -8.02
N GLU A 297 44.14 -5.86 -8.25
CA GLU A 297 44.31 -7.08 -9.05
C GLU A 297 43.81 -8.30 -8.26
N ASP A 298 43.22 -9.25 -8.98
CA ASP A 298 42.61 -10.44 -8.37
C ASP A 298 43.72 -11.43 -7.94
N PRO A 299 43.79 -11.91 -6.68
CA PRO A 299 44.95 -12.66 -6.17
C PRO A 299 45.29 -13.96 -6.91
N ASN A 300 44.35 -14.49 -7.71
CA ASN A 300 44.52 -15.73 -8.48
C ASN A 300 45.23 -15.54 -9.84
N GLU A 301 45.49 -14.31 -10.30
CA GLU A 301 46.10 -14.03 -11.61
C GLU A 301 47.64 -14.24 -11.66
N LYS A 302 48.18 -15.19 -10.89
CA LYS A 302 49.62 -15.48 -10.82
C LYS A 302 49.98 -16.88 -11.30
N GLY A 303 50.13 -17.00 -12.61
CA GLY A 303 50.72 -18.16 -13.27
C GLY A 303 51.40 -17.78 -14.59
N LEU A 304 52.60 -18.31 -14.84
CA LEU A 304 53.27 -18.12 -16.13
C LEU A 304 52.42 -18.76 -17.24
N ASN A 305 52.21 -18.04 -18.34
CA ASN A 305 51.36 -18.43 -19.49
C ASN A 305 49.83 -18.52 -19.22
N PHE A 306 49.31 -17.90 -18.15
CA PHE A 306 47.87 -17.91 -17.84
C PHE A 306 46.98 -17.36 -18.96
N GLU A 307 47.35 -16.24 -19.59
CA GLU A 307 46.56 -15.63 -20.68
C GLU A 307 46.49 -16.52 -21.93
N HIS A 308 47.62 -17.13 -22.32
CA HIS A 308 47.67 -18.07 -23.45
C HIS A 308 46.79 -19.29 -23.16
N LYS A 309 46.90 -19.87 -21.96
CA LYS A 309 46.08 -21.02 -21.57
C LYS A 309 44.59 -20.68 -21.54
N ARG A 310 44.20 -19.49 -21.06
CA ARG A 310 42.80 -19.04 -21.10
C ARG A 310 42.30 -18.84 -22.53
N TRP A 311 43.14 -18.28 -23.41
CA TRP A 311 42.82 -18.09 -24.83
C TRP A 311 42.65 -19.43 -25.57
N GLU A 312 43.54 -20.39 -25.31
CA GLU A 312 43.43 -21.78 -25.81
C GLU A 312 42.16 -22.46 -25.27
N GLU A 313 41.90 -22.40 -23.96
CA GLU A 313 40.69 -22.98 -23.35
C GLU A 313 39.39 -22.35 -23.86
N GLU A 314 39.33 -21.03 -24.08
CA GLU A 314 38.16 -20.36 -24.66
C GLU A 314 37.92 -20.77 -26.12
N HIS A 315 38.98 -20.89 -26.94
CA HIS A 315 38.84 -21.35 -28.33
C HIS A 315 38.49 -22.83 -28.43
N LEU A 316 39.07 -23.68 -27.60
CA LEU A 316 38.77 -25.12 -27.54
C LEU A 316 37.34 -25.35 -27.05
N ASN A 317 36.89 -24.61 -26.02
CA ASN A 317 35.50 -24.62 -25.60
C ASN A 317 34.56 -24.09 -26.68
N ALA A 318 34.88 -23.00 -27.38
CA ALA A 318 34.05 -22.48 -28.47
C ALA A 318 33.91 -23.48 -29.63
N ALA A 319 34.97 -24.23 -29.95
CA ALA A 319 34.94 -25.31 -30.93
C ALA A 319 34.15 -26.55 -30.45
N LEU A 320 34.13 -26.83 -29.15
CA LEU A 320 33.39 -27.94 -28.53
C LEU A 320 31.87 -27.70 -28.40
N ILE A 321 31.36 -26.49 -28.64
CA ILE A 321 29.92 -26.22 -28.59
C ILE A 321 29.25 -26.73 -29.88
N SER A 322 28.84 -28.01 -29.87
CA SER A 322 27.93 -28.54 -30.90
C SER A 322 26.50 -28.02 -30.69
N PHE A 323 25.89 -27.50 -31.76
CA PHE A 323 24.48 -27.10 -31.80
C PHE A 323 23.70 -28.07 -32.68
N GLY A 324 23.28 -29.20 -32.09
CA GLY A 324 22.49 -30.21 -32.77
C GLY A 324 21.61 -31.00 -31.81
N ALA A 325 20.37 -31.31 -32.22
CA ALA A 325 19.40 -32.01 -31.36
C ALA A 325 19.74 -33.49 -31.07
N LYS A 326 20.71 -34.09 -31.77
CA LYS A 326 21.15 -35.47 -31.54
C LYS A 326 21.96 -35.62 -30.24
N ASP A 327 22.89 -34.70 -29.98
CA ASP A 327 23.83 -34.79 -28.85
C ASP A 327 23.20 -34.44 -27.49
N ALA A 328 21.95 -33.97 -27.50
CA ALA A 328 21.22 -33.60 -26.29
C ALA A 328 20.98 -34.78 -25.34
N LYS A 329 20.87 -36.02 -25.84
CA LYS A 329 20.63 -37.22 -25.01
C LYS A 329 21.85 -37.65 -24.20
N ASP A 330 23.06 -37.56 -24.76
CA ASP A 330 24.27 -38.05 -24.07
C ASP A 330 24.72 -37.13 -22.93
N LYS A 331 24.37 -35.83 -22.97
CA LYS A 331 24.61 -34.90 -21.85
C LYS A 331 23.89 -35.28 -20.54
N TYR A 332 22.79 -36.03 -20.61
CA TYR A 332 22.07 -36.50 -19.41
C TYR A 332 22.58 -37.84 -18.87
N LYS A 333 23.54 -38.48 -19.55
CA LYS A 333 24.02 -39.82 -19.22
C LYS A 333 25.31 -39.78 -18.39
N LYS A 334 25.27 -39.10 -17.24
CA LYS A 334 26.28 -39.20 -16.18
C LYS A 334 25.65 -39.72 -14.89
N ASN A 335 26.03 -40.96 -14.58
CA ASN A 335 25.77 -41.83 -13.43
C ASN A 335 24.94 -41.26 -12.27
N TYR A 336 23.75 -41.85 -12.09
CA TYR A 336 23.14 -42.08 -10.79
C TYR A 336 22.79 -43.57 -10.69
N ASP A 337 23.06 -44.19 -9.55
CA ASP A 337 22.60 -45.56 -9.28
C ASP A 337 21.09 -45.55 -9.03
N TYR A 338 20.39 -46.54 -9.60
CA TYR A 338 18.97 -46.71 -9.39
C TYR A 338 18.72 -47.41 -8.05
N ILE A 339 18.12 -46.69 -7.10
CA ILE A 339 17.42 -47.29 -5.98
C ILE A 339 16.02 -47.64 -6.49
N LEU A 340 15.72 -48.94 -6.54
CA LEU A 340 14.42 -49.46 -6.97
C LEU A 340 13.34 -49.20 -5.92
N ASP A 341 12.10 -49.23 -6.38
CA ASP A 341 10.88 -48.91 -5.64
C ASP A 341 10.74 -49.65 -4.31
N ASP A 342 10.21 -48.97 -3.30
CA ASP A 342 8.95 -49.39 -2.66
C ASP A 342 8.26 -48.19 -1.95
N GLU A 343 6.97 -48.05 -2.25
CA GLU A 343 5.90 -47.28 -1.57
C GLU A 343 6.25 -46.02 -0.73
N ILE A 344 6.21 -44.83 -1.34
CA ILE A 344 6.02 -43.56 -0.59
C ILE A 344 4.98 -42.64 -1.27
N GLU A 345 3.78 -42.65 -0.69
CA GLU A 345 2.73 -41.61 -0.46
C GLU A 345 2.74 -40.20 -1.13
N PHE A 346 3.46 -39.93 -2.22
CA PHE A 346 3.70 -38.56 -2.71
C PHE A 346 2.63 -37.98 -3.67
N VAL A 347 1.65 -38.79 -4.10
CA VAL A 347 0.70 -38.46 -5.19
C VAL A 347 -0.21 -37.25 -4.90
N LYS A 348 -0.29 -36.74 -3.67
CA LYS A 348 -1.06 -35.53 -3.31
C LYS A 348 -0.27 -34.22 -3.22
N ALA A 349 1.07 -34.24 -3.31
CA ALA A 349 1.89 -33.06 -3.01
C ALA A 349 2.45 -32.31 -4.23
N LEU A 350 2.51 -32.92 -5.43
CA LEU A 350 3.32 -32.41 -6.55
C LEU A 350 2.55 -31.87 -7.77
N GLN A 351 1.30 -31.43 -7.63
CA GLN A 351 0.71 -30.48 -8.57
C GLN A 351 1.18 -29.04 -8.26
N ILE A 352 2.42 -28.73 -8.62
CA ILE A 352 2.91 -27.36 -8.72
C ILE A 352 2.59 -26.86 -10.14
N PRO A 353 1.60 -25.98 -10.35
CA PRO A 353 1.33 -25.43 -11.67
C PRO A 353 2.48 -24.52 -12.11
N GLY A 354 2.97 -24.73 -13.33
CA GLY A 354 4.05 -23.95 -13.92
C GLY A 354 3.68 -22.48 -14.16
N THR A 355 4.71 -21.67 -14.46
CA THR A 355 4.57 -20.24 -14.74
C THR A 355 3.94 -19.97 -16.11
N GLU A 356 2.62 -20.05 -16.17
CA GLU A 356 1.82 -19.30 -17.14
C GLU A 356 1.56 -17.88 -16.60
N ASN A 357 1.19 -16.97 -17.50
CA ASN A 357 1.06 -15.54 -17.18
C ASN A 357 0.19 -15.30 -15.93
N CYS A 358 0.67 -14.42 -15.04
CA CYS A 358 -0.03 -14.05 -13.80
C CYS A 358 -1.27 -13.17 -14.04
N ASP A 359 -2.23 -13.67 -14.82
CA ASP A 359 -3.62 -13.36 -14.57
C ASP A 359 -3.91 -13.76 -13.13
N LYS A 360 -4.21 -12.77 -12.30
CA LYS A 360 -4.62 -12.99 -10.91
C LYS A 360 -5.80 -13.95 -10.98
N LYS A 361 -5.63 -15.21 -10.53
CA LYS A 361 -6.74 -16.16 -10.37
C LYS A 361 -7.84 -15.43 -9.61
N LYS A 362 -8.89 -15.04 -10.33
CA LYS A 362 -10.09 -14.47 -9.71
C LYS A 362 -10.62 -15.60 -8.85
N LEU A 363 -10.50 -15.45 -7.53
CA LEU A 363 -11.10 -16.37 -6.57
C LEU A 363 -12.52 -16.66 -7.04
N SER A 364 -12.91 -17.93 -7.07
CA SER A 364 -14.25 -18.27 -7.53
C SER A 364 -15.27 -17.50 -6.68
N ALA A 365 -16.41 -17.13 -7.25
CA ALA A 365 -17.44 -16.39 -6.49
C ALA A 365 -17.84 -17.15 -5.21
N VAL A 366 -17.76 -18.49 -5.25
CA VAL A 366 -17.97 -19.38 -4.10
C VAL A 366 -16.88 -19.22 -3.03
N ASP A 367 -15.61 -19.16 -3.41
CA ASP A 367 -14.51 -19.03 -2.43
C ASP A 367 -14.43 -17.62 -1.83
N ILE A 368 -14.72 -16.58 -2.62
CA ILE A 368 -14.92 -15.23 -2.10
C ILE A 368 -16.07 -15.27 -1.08
N LYS A 369 -17.24 -15.81 -1.46
CA LYS A 369 -18.42 -15.88 -0.58
C LYS A 369 -18.15 -16.68 0.69
N ARG A 370 -17.43 -17.82 0.63
CA ARG A 370 -16.99 -18.60 1.80
C ARG A 370 -16.07 -17.79 2.72
N MET A 371 -15.12 -17.05 2.16
CA MET A 371 -14.22 -16.20 2.96
C MET A 371 -14.99 -15.04 3.60
N THR A 372 -15.89 -14.38 2.87
CA THR A 372 -16.78 -13.33 3.41
C THR A 372 -17.69 -13.88 4.52
N ILE A 373 -18.27 -15.08 4.35
CA ILE A 373 -19.10 -15.73 5.38
C ILE A 373 -18.27 -16.04 6.64
N LYS A 374 -17.06 -16.62 6.50
CA LYS A 374 -16.15 -16.85 7.63
C LYS A 374 -15.76 -15.54 8.33
N GLU A 375 -15.56 -14.47 7.58
CA GLU A 375 -15.25 -13.14 8.13
C GLU A 375 -16.46 -12.51 8.83
N CYS A 376 -17.68 -12.69 8.31
CA CYS A 376 -18.94 -12.28 8.96
C CYS A 376 -19.22 -13.06 10.24
N LYS A 377 -19.02 -14.39 10.25
CA LYS A 377 -19.09 -15.23 11.46
C LYS A 377 -18.13 -14.74 12.54
N LYS A 378 -16.90 -14.40 12.14
CA LYS A 378 -15.89 -13.79 13.01
C LYS A 378 -16.25 -12.36 13.46
N LYS A 379 -17.13 -11.64 12.77
CA LYS A 379 -17.60 -10.30 13.16
C LYS A 379 -18.70 -10.36 14.23
N ILE A 380 -19.73 -11.18 14.07
CA ILE A 380 -20.83 -11.25 15.05
C ILE A 380 -20.37 -11.76 16.41
N GLN A 381 -19.36 -12.63 16.44
CA GLN A 381 -18.66 -13.09 17.66
C GLN A 381 -17.72 -12.04 18.30
N ARG A 382 -17.57 -10.85 17.70
CA ARG A 382 -16.64 -9.79 18.15
C ARG A 382 -17.30 -8.43 18.39
N THR A 383 -18.56 -8.29 18.02
CA THR A 383 -19.35 -7.07 18.26
C THR A 383 -20.05 -7.13 19.59
N ASN A 384 -20.16 -6.00 20.29
CA ASN A 384 -21.10 -5.86 21.40
C ASN A 384 -22.52 -6.10 20.86
N LEU A 385 -23.29 -6.99 21.51
CA LEU A 385 -24.60 -7.44 21.05
C LEU A 385 -25.76 -6.59 21.59
N GLY A 386 -25.51 -5.51 22.35
CA GLY A 386 -26.54 -4.68 22.99
C GLY A 386 -27.66 -4.23 22.04
N ASN A 387 -27.32 -3.73 20.86
CA ASN A 387 -28.30 -3.36 19.83
C ASN A 387 -29.12 -4.56 19.32
N VAL A 388 -28.47 -5.71 19.11
CA VAL A 388 -29.13 -6.92 18.60
C VAL A 388 -30.09 -7.47 19.66
N VAL A 389 -29.68 -7.52 20.92
CA VAL A 389 -30.52 -7.97 22.04
C VAL A 389 -31.70 -7.03 22.27
N LEU A 390 -31.50 -5.70 22.17
CA LEU A 390 -32.59 -4.73 22.26
C LEU A 390 -33.63 -4.93 21.14
N MET A 391 -33.17 -5.17 19.91
CA MET A 391 -34.02 -5.45 18.74
C MET A 391 -34.77 -6.79 18.86
N LEU A 392 -34.10 -7.87 19.29
CA LEU A 392 -34.76 -9.17 19.51
C LEU A 392 -35.83 -9.06 20.60
N LYS A 393 -35.58 -8.27 21.65
CA LYS A 393 -36.56 -8.03 22.73
C LYS A 393 -37.72 -7.12 22.32
N SER A 394 -37.52 -6.15 21.42
CA SER A 394 -38.63 -5.35 20.86
C SER A 394 -39.51 -6.16 19.89
N LEU A 395 -38.94 -7.17 19.22
CA LEU A 395 -39.67 -8.17 18.42
C LEU A 395 -40.42 -9.21 19.26
N GLY A 396 -40.31 -9.20 20.59
CA GLY A 396 -41.01 -10.14 21.48
C GLY A 396 -40.29 -11.48 21.69
N ILE A 397 -39.02 -11.61 21.31
CA ILE A 397 -38.24 -12.83 21.55
C ILE A 397 -37.71 -12.81 22.98
N HIS A 398 -38.38 -13.55 23.87
CA HIS A 398 -38.06 -13.56 25.29
C HIS A 398 -36.89 -14.50 25.64
N ASP A 399 -36.83 -15.68 25.02
CA ASP A 399 -35.75 -16.64 25.20
C ASP A 399 -34.65 -16.40 24.14
N LEU A 400 -33.47 -16.01 24.60
CA LEU A 400 -32.30 -15.73 23.77
C LEU A 400 -31.30 -16.90 23.75
N LEU A 401 -31.48 -17.91 24.61
CA LEU A 401 -30.58 -19.07 24.69
C LEU A 401 -31.03 -20.17 23.71
N HIS A 402 -32.34 -20.36 23.56
CA HIS A 402 -32.93 -21.30 22.60
C HIS A 402 -33.34 -20.65 21.28
N PHE A 403 -32.97 -19.39 21.04
CA PHE A 403 -33.23 -18.72 19.76
C PHE A 403 -32.37 -19.33 18.65
N GLU A 404 -32.98 -19.63 17.51
CA GLU A 404 -32.34 -20.31 16.36
C GLU A 404 -31.42 -19.35 15.58
N PHE A 405 -30.27 -19.02 16.18
CA PHE A 405 -29.20 -18.32 15.49
C PHE A 405 -28.54 -19.24 14.45
N MET A 406 -28.42 -18.77 13.20
CA MET A 406 -27.64 -19.42 12.13
C MET A 406 -26.19 -19.75 12.55
N ASP A 407 -25.62 -18.91 13.41
CA ASP A 407 -24.38 -19.15 14.14
C ASP A 407 -24.54 -18.51 15.54
N PRO A 408 -24.69 -19.29 16.62
CA PRO A 408 -24.93 -18.72 17.94
C PRO A 408 -23.72 -17.91 18.45
N PRO A 409 -23.94 -16.71 19.03
CA PRO A 409 -22.88 -15.98 19.72
C PRO A 409 -22.52 -16.66 21.04
N PRO A 410 -21.32 -16.41 21.59
CA PRO A 410 -20.95 -16.92 22.91
C PRO A 410 -21.89 -16.37 24.00
N HIS A 411 -22.34 -17.23 24.90
CA HIS A 411 -23.33 -16.88 25.93
C HIS A 411 -22.89 -15.71 26.81
N GLU A 412 -21.59 -15.59 27.10
CA GLU A 412 -20.99 -14.46 27.82
C GLU A 412 -21.32 -13.11 27.16
N SER A 413 -21.27 -13.01 25.83
CA SER A 413 -21.59 -11.78 25.11
C SER A 413 -23.09 -11.44 25.11
N LEU A 414 -23.97 -12.45 25.19
CA LEU A 414 -25.40 -12.25 25.40
C LEU A 414 -25.68 -11.77 26.83
N ILE A 415 -25.03 -12.37 27.83
CA ILE A 415 -25.16 -11.98 29.25
C ILE A 415 -24.66 -10.55 29.46
N LEU A 416 -23.49 -10.19 28.94
CA LEU A 416 -22.95 -8.82 29.02
C LEU A 416 -23.87 -7.79 28.33
N ALA A 417 -24.46 -8.14 27.18
CA ALA A 417 -25.43 -7.28 26.51
C ALA A 417 -26.72 -7.10 27.32
N LEU A 418 -27.23 -8.16 27.96
CA LEU A 418 -28.38 -8.10 28.87
C LEU A 418 -28.08 -7.28 30.13
N GLU A 419 -26.89 -7.43 30.72
CA GLU A 419 -26.42 -6.65 31.87
C GLU A 419 -26.30 -5.17 31.53
N GLN A 420 -25.70 -4.83 30.39
CA GLN A 420 -25.62 -3.45 29.89
C GLN A 420 -27.01 -2.84 29.68
N LEU A 421 -27.94 -3.55 29.06
CA LEU A 421 -29.32 -3.08 28.84
C LEU A 421 -30.12 -2.96 30.15
N TYR A 422 -29.91 -3.84 31.11
CA TYR A 422 -30.47 -3.73 32.45
C TYR A 422 -29.92 -2.51 33.19
N ALA A 423 -28.60 -2.29 33.14
CA ALA A 423 -27.96 -1.12 33.74
C ALA A 423 -28.45 0.20 33.10
N LEU A 424 -28.67 0.24 31.79
CA LEU A 424 -29.27 1.39 31.08
C LEU A 424 -30.76 1.59 31.42
N GLY A 425 -31.41 0.64 32.09
CA GLY A 425 -32.85 0.66 32.37
C GLY A 425 -33.73 0.39 31.14
N ALA A 426 -33.18 -0.24 30.10
CA ALA A 426 -33.94 -0.73 28.96
C ALA A 426 -34.69 -2.04 29.29
N LEU A 427 -34.15 -2.84 30.21
CA LEU A 427 -34.74 -4.10 30.66
C LEU A 427 -35.11 -4.08 32.16
N ASN A 428 -36.18 -4.79 32.50
CA ASN A 428 -36.56 -5.13 33.87
C ASN A 428 -35.68 -6.26 34.44
N ARG A 429 -35.77 -6.49 35.77
CA ARG A 429 -35.14 -7.65 36.45
C ARG A 429 -35.57 -9.01 35.87
N HIS A 430 -36.74 -9.07 35.24
CA HIS A 430 -37.27 -10.27 34.57
C HIS A 430 -36.83 -10.41 33.10
N GLY A 431 -36.01 -9.49 32.58
CA GLY A 431 -35.55 -9.53 31.17
C GLY A 431 -36.60 -9.08 30.14
N GLU A 432 -37.62 -8.34 30.57
CA GLU A 432 -38.65 -7.72 29.74
C GLU A 432 -38.33 -6.26 29.40
N LEU A 433 -38.86 -5.77 28.27
CA LEU A 433 -38.59 -4.43 27.75
C LEU A 433 -39.41 -3.34 28.48
N THR A 434 -38.72 -2.36 29.08
CA THR A 434 -39.35 -1.24 29.80
C THR A 434 -39.94 -0.19 28.85
N LYS A 435 -40.70 0.78 29.37
CA LYS A 435 -41.16 1.96 28.58
C LYS A 435 -39.97 2.71 27.95
N THR A 436 -38.89 2.90 28.71
CA THR A 436 -37.64 3.48 28.20
C THR A 436 -36.97 2.57 27.18
N GLY A 437 -36.94 1.25 27.39
CA GLY A 437 -36.42 0.28 26.41
C GLY A 437 -37.16 0.31 25.07
N ARG A 438 -38.48 0.47 25.09
CA ARG A 438 -39.29 0.66 23.87
C ARG A 438 -38.89 1.93 23.12
N LYS A 439 -38.90 3.10 23.78
CA LYS A 439 -38.42 4.36 23.20
C LYS A 439 -36.97 4.27 22.68
N MET A 440 -36.09 3.50 23.34
CA MET A 440 -34.70 3.29 22.88
C MET A 440 -34.60 2.46 21.60
N ALA A 441 -35.52 1.51 21.38
CA ALA A 441 -35.51 0.61 20.23
C ALA A 441 -35.99 1.26 18.92
N GLU A 442 -36.63 2.43 19.00
CA GLU A 442 -37.04 3.23 17.84
C GLU A 442 -35.87 3.96 17.16
N PHE A 443 -34.77 4.18 17.89
CA PHE A 443 -33.57 4.83 17.36
C PHE A 443 -32.57 3.84 16.75
N PRO A 444 -31.99 4.11 15.56
CA PRO A 444 -31.00 3.25 14.91
C PRO A 444 -29.57 3.47 15.44
N VAL A 445 -29.39 3.64 16.75
CA VAL A 445 -28.11 3.95 17.41
C VAL A 445 -27.84 3.01 18.59
N ASP A 446 -26.60 2.99 19.09
CA ASP A 446 -26.19 2.17 20.24
C ASP A 446 -27.02 2.48 21.51
N PRO A 447 -27.33 1.52 22.40
CA PRO A 447 -28.25 1.76 23.50
C PRO A 447 -27.72 2.80 24.50
N MET A 448 -26.39 2.98 24.61
CA MET A 448 -25.82 4.09 25.41
C MET A 448 -26.20 5.46 24.81
N VAL A 449 -26.16 5.57 23.48
CA VAL A 449 -26.51 6.78 22.74
C VAL A 449 -28.02 7.03 22.78
N SER A 450 -28.85 6.00 22.55
CA SER A 450 -30.32 6.13 22.69
C SER A 450 -30.69 6.60 24.09
N LYS A 451 -30.01 6.09 25.13
CA LYS A 451 -30.23 6.50 26.52
C LYS A 451 -29.83 7.96 26.77
N MET A 452 -28.74 8.43 26.18
CA MET A 452 -28.33 9.84 26.23
C MET A 452 -29.38 10.76 25.59
N ILE A 453 -29.93 10.38 24.43
CA ILE A 453 -31.03 11.13 23.79
C ILE A 453 -32.26 11.17 24.71
N LEU A 454 -32.71 10.04 25.27
CA LEU A 454 -33.83 10.02 26.22
C LEU A 454 -33.55 10.79 27.53
N ALA A 455 -32.29 10.92 27.94
CA ALA A 455 -31.93 11.73 29.09
C ALA A 455 -31.97 13.24 28.80
N SER A 456 -31.74 13.65 27.55
CA SER A 456 -31.73 15.06 27.14
C SER A 456 -33.07 15.77 27.39
N GLU A 457 -34.19 15.06 27.28
CA GLU A 457 -35.55 15.52 27.64
C GLU A 457 -35.61 16.05 29.08
N LYS A 458 -34.98 15.34 30.04
CA LYS A 458 -34.98 15.72 31.46
C LYS A 458 -34.10 16.92 31.77
N PHE A 459 -33.07 17.14 30.96
CA PHE A 459 -32.07 18.19 31.13
C PHE A 459 -32.27 19.37 30.15
N LYS A 460 -33.29 19.31 29.28
CA LYS A 460 -33.68 20.32 28.28
C LYS A 460 -32.60 20.70 27.26
N CYS A 461 -31.73 19.74 26.92
CA CYS A 461 -30.55 19.93 26.06
C CYS A 461 -30.58 18.99 24.83
N THR A 462 -31.75 18.87 24.22
CA THR A 462 -32.03 17.90 23.15
C THR A 462 -31.32 18.23 21.84
N GLU A 463 -31.29 19.50 21.42
CA GLU A 463 -30.73 19.92 20.13
C GLU A 463 -29.20 19.77 20.09
N GLU A 464 -28.54 20.10 21.20
CA GLU A 464 -27.10 19.94 21.38
C GLU A 464 -26.73 18.46 21.38
N ILE A 465 -27.56 17.61 21.97
CA ILE A 465 -27.30 16.16 22.08
C ILE A 465 -27.60 15.42 20.79
N LEU A 466 -28.62 15.84 20.02
CA LEU A 466 -28.79 15.42 18.63
C LEU A 466 -27.54 15.72 17.81
N THR A 467 -27.02 16.94 17.93
CA THR A 467 -25.84 17.42 17.18
C THR A 467 -24.57 16.68 17.60
N ILE A 468 -24.36 16.47 18.90
CA ILE A 468 -23.27 15.64 19.44
C ILE A 468 -23.40 14.20 18.94
N THR A 469 -24.59 13.60 18.98
CA THR A 469 -24.83 12.22 18.50
C THR A 469 -24.50 12.07 17.02
N ALA A 470 -24.99 12.99 16.20
CA ALA A 470 -24.70 13.04 14.77
C ALA A 470 -23.19 13.14 14.51
N MET A 471 -22.49 14.03 15.22
CA MET A 471 -21.04 14.19 15.11
C MET A 471 -20.25 12.99 15.63
N LEU A 472 -20.70 12.32 16.70
CA LEU A 472 -20.09 11.09 17.23
C LEU A 472 -20.10 9.97 16.17
N SER A 473 -21.20 9.81 15.43
CA SER A 473 -21.35 8.79 14.37
C SER A 473 -20.31 8.92 13.23
N VAL A 474 -19.81 10.13 12.96
CA VAL A 474 -18.84 10.43 11.89
C VAL A 474 -17.43 10.79 12.43
N SER A 475 -17.30 10.88 13.76
CA SER A 475 -16.15 11.46 14.48
C SER A 475 -14.76 10.98 14.05
N SER A 476 -14.62 9.72 13.63
CA SER A 476 -13.35 9.12 13.18
C SER A 476 -12.73 9.80 11.95
N SER A 477 -13.51 10.54 11.16
CA SER A 477 -13.08 11.16 9.89
C SER A 477 -13.23 12.68 9.85
N ILE A 478 -13.54 13.35 10.96
CA ILE A 478 -13.77 14.81 10.97
C ILE A 478 -12.46 15.57 10.71
N PHE A 479 -11.39 15.26 11.45
CA PHE A 479 -10.11 15.97 11.36
C PHE A 479 -9.23 15.42 10.24
N TYR A 480 -8.71 16.31 9.40
CA TYR A 480 -7.74 15.98 8.35
C TYR A 480 -6.33 16.47 8.73
N ARG A 481 -5.41 15.54 9.03
CA ARG A 481 -4.04 15.88 9.49
C ARG A 481 -2.98 15.47 8.45
N PRO A 482 -2.73 16.29 7.39
CA PRO A 482 -1.64 16.04 6.44
C PRO A 482 -0.29 16.13 7.15
N LYS A 483 0.70 15.33 6.71
CA LYS A 483 2.01 15.24 7.39
C LYS A 483 2.78 16.57 7.34
N ASP A 484 2.66 17.30 6.24
CA ASP A 484 3.48 18.48 5.95
C ASP A 484 2.94 19.74 6.63
N LYS A 485 1.62 19.80 6.88
CA LYS A 485 0.94 20.92 7.56
C LYS A 485 0.42 20.54 8.95
N ARG A 486 1.09 19.63 9.66
CA ARG A 486 0.71 19.17 11.00
C ARG A 486 0.48 20.32 11.98
N ILE A 487 1.43 21.27 12.03
CA ILE A 487 1.38 22.41 12.94
C ILE A 487 0.10 23.24 12.69
N HIS A 488 -0.15 23.65 11.44
CA HIS A 488 -1.36 24.41 11.08
C HIS A 488 -2.67 23.65 11.39
N ALA A 489 -2.70 22.34 11.13
CA ALA A 489 -3.87 21.50 11.46
C ALA A 489 -4.09 21.41 12.98
N ASP A 490 -3.02 21.30 13.76
CA ASP A 490 -3.08 21.25 15.23
C ASP A 490 -3.45 22.63 15.81
N THR A 491 -2.98 23.75 15.22
CA THR A 491 -3.38 25.13 15.58
C THR A 491 -4.85 25.40 15.24
N ALA A 492 -5.31 25.02 14.05
CA ALA A 492 -6.72 25.13 13.68
C ALA A 492 -7.59 24.32 14.65
N ARG A 493 -7.16 23.09 15.01
CA ARG A 493 -7.83 22.27 16.02
C ARG A 493 -7.87 22.93 17.40
N GLN A 494 -6.78 23.58 17.83
CA GLN A 494 -6.74 24.35 19.08
C GLN A 494 -7.73 25.52 19.11
N SER A 495 -8.10 26.11 17.96
CA SER A 495 -9.13 27.17 17.90
C SER A 495 -10.55 26.67 18.25
N PHE A 496 -10.81 25.36 18.15
CA PHE A 496 -12.08 24.72 18.53
C PHE A 496 -12.08 24.23 19.99
N TYR A 497 -10.89 24.01 20.57
CA TYR A 497 -10.72 23.72 21.99
C TYR A 497 -10.86 25.01 22.82
N CYS A 498 -12.11 25.41 23.11
CA CYS A 498 -12.40 26.57 23.94
C CYS A 498 -11.85 26.41 25.37
N LYS A 499 -10.88 27.26 25.74
CA LYS A 499 -10.48 27.46 27.14
C LYS A 499 -11.47 28.42 27.83
N PRO A 500 -11.72 28.33 29.16
CA PRO A 500 -11.38 27.27 30.11
C PRO A 500 -12.60 26.39 30.49
N GLN A 501 -13.79 26.70 29.99
CA GLN A 501 -15.07 26.10 30.44
C GLN A 501 -15.46 24.80 29.72
N ALA A 502 -14.90 24.51 28.53
CA ALA A 502 -15.25 23.35 27.73
C ALA A 502 -14.24 22.19 27.88
N VAL A 503 -14.24 21.53 29.05
CA VAL A 503 -13.36 20.37 29.32
C VAL A 503 -13.95 19.09 28.71
N GLY A 504 -14.00 19.02 27.37
CA GLY A 504 -14.62 17.89 26.69
C GLY A 504 -14.50 17.86 25.16
N ASP A 505 -14.03 16.74 24.62
CA ASP A 505 -14.00 16.50 23.16
C ASP A 505 -15.41 16.58 22.54
N HIS A 506 -16.45 16.08 23.22
CA HIS A 506 -17.83 16.13 22.71
C HIS A 506 -18.35 17.58 22.52
N LEU A 507 -17.99 18.49 23.44
CA LEU A 507 -18.33 19.92 23.30
C LEU A 507 -17.55 20.56 22.13
N THR A 508 -16.32 20.12 21.85
CA THR A 508 -15.63 20.59 20.64
C THR A 508 -16.28 20.12 19.34
N LEU A 509 -16.91 18.94 19.33
CA LEU A 509 -17.68 18.47 18.18
C LEU A 509 -18.93 19.34 17.94
N LEU A 510 -19.63 19.74 19.02
CA LEU A 510 -20.73 20.70 18.96
C LEU A 510 -20.25 22.05 18.40
N ASN A 511 -19.18 22.63 18.96
CA ASN A 511 -18.62 23.90 18.52
C ASN A 511 -18.17 23.89 17.04
N ILE A 512 -17.64 22.77 16.54
CA ILE A 512 -17.27 22.61 15.12
C ILE A 512 -18.51 22.62 14.23
N TYR A 513 -19.60 21.97 14.66
CA TYR A 513 -20.85 21.95 13.90
C TYR A 513 -21.49 23.35 13.87
N ASN A 514 -21.62 24.02 15.02
CA ASN A 514 -22.25 25.34 15.11
C ASN A 514 -21.51 26.38 14.26
N ARG A 515 -20.17 26.45 14.33
CA ARG A 515 -19.36 27.34 13.47
C ARG A 515 -19.48 27.02 11.97
N TRP A 516 -19.77 25.76 11.61
CA TRP A 516 -19.99 25.37 10.22
C TRP A 516 -21.40 25.74 9.73
N GLU A 517 -22.39 25.70 10.62
CA GLU A 517 -23.76 26.15 10.39
C GLU A 517 -23.82 27.69 10.25
N GLU A 518 -23.17 28.44 11.15
CA GLU A 518 -22.97 29.89 11.10
C GLU A 518 -22.33 30.37 9.77
N THR A 519 -21.39 29.60 9.23
CA THR A 519 -20.72 29.90 7.95
C THR A 519 -21.47 29.41 6.71
N GLY A 520 -22.75 29.08 6.85
CA GLY A 520 -23.63 28.70 5.74
C GLY A 520 -23.21 27.40 5.06
N PHE A 521 -22.65 26.45 5.82
CA PHE A 521 -22.16 25.16 5.34
C PHE A 521 -20.99 25.22 4.34
N SER A 522 -20.23 26.33 4.34
CA SER A 522 -19.13 26.61 3.41
C SER A 522 -18.10 25.47 3.31
N THR A 523 -17.77 25.08 2.08
CA THR A 523 -16.67 24.14 1.81
C THR A 523 -15.30 24.75 2.10
N GLN A 524 -15.15 26.06 1.85
CA GLN A 524 -13.89 26.78 2.01
C GLN A 524 -13.46 26.80 3.48
N TRP A 525 -14.41 27.10 4.38
CA TRP A 525 -14.19 27.07 5.82
C TRP A 525 -13.72 25.69 6.31
N CYS A 526 -14.26 24.60 5.76
CA CYS A 526 -13.79 23.25 6.07
C CYS A 526 -12.32 23.04 5.66
N PHE A 527 -11.91 23.52 4.48
CA PHE A 527 -10.53 23.39 4.00
C PHE A 527 -9.53 24.19 4.84
N GLU A 528 -9.87 25.42 5.21
CA GLU A 528 -9.02 26.30 6.03
C GLU A 528 -8.84 25.75 7.45
N ASN A 529 -9.90 25.18 8.03
CA ASN A 529 -9.89 24.62 9.38
C ASN A 529 -9.46 23.14 9.44
N PHE A 530 -9.01 22.55 8.33
CA PHE A 530 -8.59 21.14 8.23
C PHE A 530 -9.69 20.12 8.64
N VAL A 531 -10.95 20.43 8.32
CA VAL A 531 -12.13 19.57 8.58
C VAL A 531 -12.65 18.95 7.28
N GLN A 532 -13.09 17.69 7.31
CA GLN A 532 -13.64 17.01 6.14
C GLN A 532 -15.11 17.37 5.88
N HIS A 533 -15.38 18.18 4.86
CA HIS A 533 -16.74 18.58 4.47
C HIS A 533 -17.70 17.39 4.25
N ARG A 534 -17.24 16.30 3.62
CA ARG A 534 -18.05 15.08 3.43
C ARG A 534 -18.53 14.46 4.76
N SER A 535 -17.71 14.56 5.79
CA SER A 535 -18.03 14.05 7.14
C SER A 535 -19.09 14.93 7.80
N LEU A 536 -18.93 16.26 7.72
CA LEU A 536 -19.90 17.22 8.25
C LEU A 536 -21.26 17.14 7.55
N LYS A 537 -21.28 16.99 6.21
CA LYS A 537 -22.53 16.78 5.47
C LYS A 537 -23.27 15.52 5.95
N ARG A 538 -22.56 14.39 6.11
CA ARG A 538 -23.17 13.18 6.68
C ARG A 538 -23.69 13.40 8.10
N ALA A 539 -22.98 14.16 8.94
CA ALA A 539 -23.45 14.47 10.28
C ALA A 539 -24.77 15.26 10.23
N ARG A 540 -24.90 16.24 9.33
CA ARG A 540 -26.18 16.92 9.09
C ARG A 540 -27.27 15.93 8.64
N ASP A 541 -27.01 15.10 7.63
CA ASP A 541 -27.98 14.10 7.14
C ASP A 541 -28.46 13.18 8.30
N VAL A 542 -27.60 12.87 9.27
CA VAL A 542 -27.93 12.07 10.48
C VAL A 542 -28.69 12.89 11.53
N ARG A 543 -28.34 14.16 11.76
CA ARG A 543 -29.08 15.06 12.67
C ARG A 543 -30.52 15.21 12.21
N ASP A 544 -30.72 15.47 10.92
CA ASP A 544 -32.05 15.66 10.31
C ASP A 544 -32.89 14.37 10.43
N GLN A 545 -32.27 13.18 10.27
CA GLN A 545 -32.93 11.88 10.50
C GLN A 545 -33.32 11.65 11.98
N LEU A 546 -32.45 11.99 12.93
CA LEU A 546 -32.72 11.83 14.35
C LEU A 546 -33.78 12.81 14.86
N MET A 547 -33.84 14.02 14.30
CA MET A 547 -34.89 15.00 14.59
C MET A 547 -36.28 14.47 14.22
N GLY A 548 -36.44 13.93 13.00
CA GLY A 548 -37.69 13.29 12.57
C GLY A 548 -38.02 11.95 13.23
N LEU A 549 -37.12 11.39 14.06
CA LEU A 549 -37.42 10.29 14.98
C LEU A 549 -37.83 10.79 16.37
N ILE A 550 -37.22 11.88 16.85
CA ILE A 550 -37.57 12.52 18.13
C ILE A 550 -39.04 12.99 18.15
N GLU A 551 -39.53 13.52 17.03
CA GLU A 551 -40.95 13.87 16.84
C GLU A 551 -41.89 12.66 17.03
N ARG A 552 -41.46 11.45 16.65
CA ARG A 552 -42.26 10.21 16.80
C ARG A 552 -42.23 9.65 18.21
N VAL A 553 -41.10 9.85 18.90
CA VAL A 553 -40.87 9.40 20.29
C VAL A 553 -41.51 10.36 21.31
N GLU A 554 -42.17 11.43 20.83
CA GLU A 554 -42.82 12.48 21.64
C GLU A 554 -41.84 13.17 22.60
N ILE A 555 -40.67 13.59 22.09
CA ILE A 555 -39.68 14.36 22.83
C ILE A 555 -39.67 15.80 22.31
N GLU A 556 -39.87 16.78 23.19
CA GLU A 556 -39.88 18.19 22.80
C GLU A 556 -38.46 18.70 22.48
N PRO A 557 -38.21 19.27 21.28
CA PRO A 557 -36.94 19.91 20.96
C PRO A 557 -36.76 21.17 21.82
N THR A 558 -35.91 21.04 22.84
CA THR A 558 -35.45 22.10 23.72
C THR A 558 -33.94 22.26 23.63
N SER A 559 -33.48 23.51 23.55
CA SER A 559 -32.08 23.92 23.62
C SER A 559 -31.79 24.55 24.99
N SER A 560 -30.58 24.31 25.50
CA SER A 560 -30.07 24.97 26.70
C SER A 560 -28.55 25.17 26.58
N GLU A 561 -28.09 26.40 26.79
CA GLU A 561 -26.65 26.75 26.76
C GLU A 561 -25.85 26.17 27.94
N ASP A 562 -26.52 25.53 28.90
CA ASP A 562 -25.91 24.96 30.09
C ASP A 562 -25.02 23.74 29.78
N ASN A 563 -23.72 23.99 29.65
CA ASN A 563 -22.68 22.96 29.52
C ASN A 563 -22.76 21.85 30.59
N ILE A 564 -23.30 22.14 31.78
CA ILE A 564 -23.52 21.16 32.85
C ILE A 564 -24.67 20.21 32.49
N ALA A 565 -25.79 20.72 31.96
CA ALA A 565 -26.93 19.92 31.54
C ALA A 565 -26.54 18.93 30.43
N ILE A 566 -25.80 19.42 29.42
CA ILE A 566 -25.24 18.59 28.34
C ILE A 566 -24.34 17.48 28.91
N ARG A 567 -23.40 17.81 29.82
CA ARG A 567 -22.52 16.82 30.47
C ARG A 567 -23.31 15.79 31.30
N LYS A 568 -24.33 16.21 32.07
CA LYS A 568 -25.19 15.30 32.85
C LYS A 568 -25.98 14.34 31.96
N ALA A 569 -26.55 14.82 30.86
CA ALA A 569 -27.25 13.97 29.91
C ALA A 569 -26.32 12.96 29.19
N ILE A 570 -25.10 13.37 28.82
CA ILE A 570 -24.05 12.47 28.31
C ILE A 570 -23.73 11.38 29.33
N THR A 571 -23.55 11.73 30.61
CA THR A 571 -23.31 10.73 31.66
C THR A 571 -24.46 9.74 31.85
N ALA A 572 -25.71 10.14 31.61
CA ALA A 572 -26.85 9.23 31.72
C ALA A 572 -26.88 8.13 30.64
N GLY A 573 -26.23 8.33 29.49
CA GLY A 573 -26.00 7.28 28.50
C GLY A 573 -24.68 6.53 28.70
N PHE A 574 -23.60 7.27 29.00
CA PHE A 574 -22.22 6.74 28.99
C PHE A 574 -21.65 6.39 30.37
N PHE A 575 -22.46 6.29 31.42
CA PHE A 575 -21.97 5.91 32.76
C PHE A 575 -21.24 4.55 32.78
N TYR A 576 -21.55 3.63 31.86
CA TYR A 576 -20.80 2.36 31.76
C TYR A 576 -19.33 2.57 31.32
N ASN A 577 -19.05 3.63 30.56
CA ASN A 577 -17.76 3.94 29.96
C ASN A 577 -17.00 5.07 30.69
N THR A 578 -17.12 5.14 32.02
CA THR A 578 -16.31 6.07 32.83
C THR A 578 -14.94 5.48 33.14
N ALA A 579 -13.92 6.34 33.22
CA ALA A 579 -12.64 5.96 33.79
C ALA A 579 -12.10 7.06 34.72
N ARG A 580 -11.19 6.64 35.60
CA ARG A 580 -10.37 7.55 36.41
C ARG A 580 -9.06 7.83 35.67
N LEU A 581 -8.47 9.00 35.91
CA LEU A 581 -7.18 9.38 35.34
C LEU A 581 -6.08 8.43 35.84
N ASP A 582 -5.63 7.54 34.97
CA ASP A 582 -4.49 6.64 35.14
C ASP A 582 -3.60 6.66 33.88
N LYS A 583 -2.38 6.11 33.97
CA LYS A 583 -1.33 6.27 32.96
C LYS A 583 -1.30 5.18 31.87
N SER A 584 -2.07 4.12 32.01
CA SER A 584 -1.85 2.86 31.28
C SER A 584 -2.65 2.71 29.97
N GLU A 585 -3.81 3.35 29.85
CA GLU A 585 -4.76 3.10 28.76
C GLU A 585 -5.14 4.36 27.97
N PHE A 586 -5.35 4.20 26.66
CA PHE A 586 -5.70 5.28 25.75
C PHE A 586 -7.20 5.33 25.46
N MET A 587 -7.90 6.22 26.17
CA MET A 587 -9.28 6.60 25.82
C MET A 587 -9.31 7.64 24.69
N ARG A 588 -10.46 7.76 24.04
CA ARG A 588 -10.72 8.75 22.97
C ARG A 588 -12.06 9.42 23.25
N GLN A 589 -12.18 10.69 22.85
CA GLN A 589 -13.40 11.48 22.98
C GLN A 589 -13.84 11.60 24.44
N VAL A 590 -12.95 12.15 25.27
CA VAL A 590 -13.14 12.20 26.72
C VAL A 590 -13.87 13.50 27.10
N ILE A 591 -14.75 13.40 28.11
CA ILE A 591 -15.42 14.53 28.75
C ILE A 591 -15.10 14.50 30.25
N ALA A 592 -14.84 15.64 30.87
CA ALA A 592 -14.73 15.70 32.32
C ALA A 592 -16.11 15.55 32.97
N ILE A 593 -16.18 14.83 34.09
CA ILE A 593 -17.42 14.50 34.82
C ILE A 593 -17.15 14.70 36.31
N GLU A 594 -18.15 15.16 37.07
CA GLU A 594 -18.08 15.20 38.53
C GLU A 594 -18.63 13.88 39.12
N ASN A 595 -17.92 13.32 40.10
CA ASN A 595 -18.29 12.03 40.70
C ASN A 595 -19.68 12.03 41.34
N ALA A 596 -20.17 13.19 41.82
CA ALA A 596 -21.50 13.34 42.39
C ALA A 596 -22.60 13.00 41.38
N TRP A 597 -22.44 13.40 40.11
CA TRP A 597 -23.45 13.18 39.08
C TRP A 597 -23.62 11.69 38.76
N LEU A 598 -22.56 10.87 38.89
CA LEU A 598 -22.64 9.42 38.70
C LEU A 598 -23.52 8.74 39.76
N LEU A 599 -23.49 9.23 41.00
CA LEU A 599 -24.37 8.77 42.09
C LEU A 599 -25.83 9.24 41.88
N GLU A 600 -26.03 10.48 41.44
CA GLU A 600 -27.37 11.02 41.10
C GLU A 600 -28.04 10.22 39.96
N ILE A 601 -27.26 9.87 38.94
CA ILE A 601 -27.78 9.36 37.66
C ILE A 601 -27.88 7.83 37.62
N ALA A 602 -26.95 7.11 38.27
CA ALA A 602 -26.89 5.66 38.26
C ALA A 602 -26.61 5.05 39.65
N PRO A 603 -27.46 5.30 40.67
CA PRO A 603 -27.29 4.79 42.04
C PRO A 603 -27.40 3.26 42.16
N HIS A 604 -27.95 2.59 41.14
CA HIS A 604 -27.99 1.13 41.03
C HIS A 604 -26.65 0.52 40.60
N TYR A 605 -25.82 1.30 39.91
CA TYR A 605 -24.51 0.86 39.39
C TYR A 605 -23.36 1.36 40.28
N TYR A 606 -23.36 2.65 40.64
CA TYR A 606 -22.39 3.21 41.57
C TYR A 606 -22.87 3.17 43.01
N LYS A 607 -21.99 2.73 43.90
CA LYS A 607 -22.14 2.82 45.35
C LYS A 607 -21.01 3.71 45.88
N GLU A 608 -21.28 4.50 46.90
CA GLU A 608 -20.32 5.46 47.48
C GLU A 608 -18.95 4.82 47.79
N LYS A 609 -18.97 3.61 48.37
CA LYS A 609 -17.76 2.82 48.69
C LYS A 609 -16.84 2.61 47.46
N ASN A 610 -17.42 2.26 46.32
CA ASN A 610 -16.70 1.98 45.07
C ASN A 610 -15.98 3.23 44.51
N LEU A 611 -16.41 4.43 44.88
CA LEU A 611 -15.82 5.70 44.44
C LEU A 611 -14.68 6.17 45.36
N VAL A 612 -14.69 5.75 46.63
CA VAL A 612 -13.72 6.18 47.66
C VAL A 612 -12.45 5.32 47.69
N ASP A 613 -12.58 3.99 47.57
CA ASP A 613 -11.47 3.03 47.84
C ASP A 613 -10.24 3.22 46.93
N GLY A 614 -10.39 3.83 45.76
CA GLY A 614 -9.29 4.14 44.84
C GLY A 614 -8.30 5.22 45.33
N LEU A 615 -8.59 5.93 46.43
CA LEU A 615 -7.66 6.92 47.01
C LEU A 615 -6.64 6.31 48.00
N GLN A 616 -6.97 5.16 48.62
CA GLN A 616 -6.15 4.60 49.70
C GLN A 616 -5.18 3.51 49.25
N LYS A 617 -5.37 2.93 48.06
CA LYS A 617 -4.47 1.90 47.50
C LYS A 617 -3.18 2.49 46.91
N LYS A 618 -2.41 3.21 47.74
CA LYS A 618 -0.96 3.33 47.52
C LYS A 618 -0.40 1.90 47.51
N MET A 619 0.32 1.54 46.46
CA MET A 619 1.12 0.31 46.47
C MET A 619 1.99 0.32 47.73
N PRO A 620 2.20 -0.83 48.41
CA PRO A 620 3.11 -0.89 49.53
C PRO A 620 4.47 -0.39 49.06
N LYS A 621 4.96 0.70 49.66
CA LYS A 621 6.35 1.12 49.46
C LYS A 621 7.21 -0.05 49.92
N GLN A 622 7.83 -0.76 48.99
CA GLN A 622 8.98 -1.59 49.35
C GLN A 622 10.00 -0.63 49.95
N MET A 623 10.21 -0.73 51.27
CA MET A 623 11.38 -0.15 51.89
C MET A 623 12.58 -0.84 51.27
N GLY A 624 13.31 -0.12 50.42
CA GLY A 624 14.64 -0.55 50.02
C GLY A 624 15.47 -0.73 51.28
N LYS A 625 16.10 -1.90 51.42
CA LYS A 625 16.98 -2.21 52.54
C LYS A 625 18.02 -1.10 52.70
N SER A 626 18.27 -0.67 53.93
CA SER A 626 19.27 0.35 54.19
C SER A 626 20.67 -0.18 53.83
N LYS A 627 21.59 0.74 53.51
CA LYS A 627 22.94 0.41 53.04
C LYS A 627 23.74 -0.43 54.06
N ASP A 628 23.34 -0.42 55.32
CA ASP A 628 23.95 -1.17 56.42
C ASP A 628 23.49 -2.63 56.52
N GLU A 629 22.27 -2.96 56.04
CA GLU A 629 21.79 -4.36 55.99
C GLU A 629 22.49 -5.16 54.89
N LEU A 630 22.87 -4.52 53.79
CA LEU A 630 23.63 -5.14 52.69
C LEU A 630 25.08 -5.48 53.08
N ARG A 631 25.63 -4.92 54.17
CA ARG A 631 26.99 -5.20 54.64
C ARG A 631 27.09 -6.41 55.58
N LYS A 632 25.98 -6.93 56.10
CA LYS A 632 25.98 -8.08 57.02
C LYS A 632 25.78 -9.44 56.34
N GLY A 633 25.77 -9.48 55.00
CA GLY A 633 25.60 -10.70 54.19
C GLY A 633 26.90 -11.27 53.61
N CYS A 634 28.07 -10.78 54.02
CA CYS A 634 29.38 -11.30 53.58
C CYS A 634 30.31 -11.56 54.77
N HIS A 635 30.06 -12.68 55.45
CA HIS A 635 31.06 -13.48 56.15
C HIS A 635 30.74 -14.96 55.96
#